data_AF-A0A366XR00-F1
#
_entry.id   AF-A0A366XR00-F1
#
_cell.length_a   1.000
_cell.length_b   1.000
_cell.length_c   1.000
_cell.angle_alpha   90.00
_cell.angle_beta   90.00
_cell.angle_gamma   90.00
#
_symmetry.space_group_name_H-M   'P 1'
#
loop_
_entity.id
_entity.type
_entity.pdbx_description
1 polymer ?
#
loop_
_entity_poly.entity_id
_entity_poly.type
_entity_poly.pdbx_seq_one_letter_code
_entity_poly.pdbx_strand_id
1 'polypeptide(L)'
;MQYLDEGETVTEIYTVSSTDGVTHQISVVIHGDPDNPQADSFEIDLGDVVVTPIVFNSDNAAYDFISDVEDDYNSVPLHILVNSLPESGTLLYTDPNGVTREITSADVSSETQFEQDSIRYVPGEGELFTIGIREDPTEDTPMSDDGFYNWGEKVSDTERLVTLDNGKEVRISITDNNDKPLKQYTGDKPHVGYGIGDNEGSGMNMQEALHIDLSDNPLDVVTLGLDGMGGEFNSNSSVKIVATYTLENGDIHTEEYQKDVGDTGNSQILYEFSYSSPDNPIVDISLSSTGGNWELRYLEGAQEITENVTFDYQAIDSNGDKSTQETVTINVLETDGYNVVTAADNEPLNAELGNDLLIGDDGENIFTWLDSTLDSGTDVVKDFTVGQDLIDLNDLLDDPNDPGDVMTLLNSIDVTVGSDDVTLSVPSEGGGFEQSIVIENITTDLASLESLDILSQIIKNDAA
;
A
#
# COMPACT_ATOMS: atom_id res chain seq x y z
N MET A 1 44.04 0.09 24.88
CA MET A 1 43.27 1.27 24.43
C MET A 1 42.29 0.69 23.45
N GLN A 2 41.01 0.92 23.69
CA GLN A 2 39.91 0.22 23.02
C GLN A 2 39.41 1.02 21.81
N TYR A 3 40.30 1.74 21.14
CA TYR A 3 39.94 2.51 19.93
C TYR A 3 40.95 2.24 18.83
N LEU A 4 41.77 1.19 19.00
CA LEU A 4 42.87 0.88 18.11
C LEU A 4 42.40 -0.24 17.19
N ASP A 5 42.33 0.07 15.92
CA ASP A 5 41.89 -0.84 14.87
C ASP A 5 43.01 -1.81 14.43
N GLU A 6 42.73 -2.70 13.45
CA GLU A 6 43.63 -3.73 12.99
C GLU A 6 44.93 -3.12 12.45
N GLY A 7 46.05 -3.53 13.06
CA GLY A 7 47.36 -3.04 12.68
C GLY A 7 47.72 -1.66 13.25
N GLU A 8 46.80 -1.01 13.96
CA GLU A 8 47.11 0.18 14.74
C GLU A 8 47.91 -0.18 16.00
N THR A 9 48.81 0.73 16.37
CA THR A 9 49.61 0.56 17.59
C THR A 9 49.80 1.89 18.31
N VAL A 10 49.78 1.84 19.64
CA VAL A 10 50.23 2.95 20.46
C VAL A 10 51.45 2.51 21.27
N THR A 11 52.47 3.37 21.32
CA THR A 11 53.66 3.11 22.13
C THR A 11 53.62 3.95 23.40
N GLU A 12 53.55 3.28 24.54
CA GLU A 12 53.62 3.92 25.85
C GLU A 12 55.04 3.79 26.43
N ILE A 13 55.56 4.91 26.95
CA ILE A 13 56.90 4.98 27.52
C ILE A 13 56.80 5.20 29.03
N TYR A 14 57.18 4.19 29.80
CA TYR A 14 57.20 4.22 31.26
C TYR A 14 58.60 4.50 31.77
N THR A 15 58.74 5.48 32.67
CA THR A 15 60.02 5.73 33.37
C THR A 15 59.99 5.10 34.75
N VAL A 16 60.86 4.12 34.99
CA VAL A 16 61.00 3.44 36.28
C VAL A 16 62.30 3.83 36.97
N SER A 17 62.25 4.11 38.27
CA SER A 17 63.42 4.49 39.07
C SER A 17 63.87 3.35 39.98
N SER A 18 65.14 3.00 39.89
CA SER A 18 65.79 2.08 40.82
C SER A 18 66.01 2.75 42.18
N THR A 19 66.17 1.94 43.24
CA THR A 19 66.37 2.43 44.63
C THR A 19 67.65 3.24 44.84
N ASP A 20 68.57 3.22 43.87
CA ASP A 20 69.81 4.00 43.81
C ASP A 20 69.66 5.34 43.05
N GLY A 21 68.48 5.65 42.52
CA GLY A 21 68.16 6.89 41.82
C GLY A 21 68.37 6.87 40.30
N VAL A 22 68.75 5.72 39.70
CA VAL A 22 68.88 5.58 38.24
C VAL A 22 67.52 5.31 37.60
N THR A 23 67.17 6.05 36.56
CA THR A 23 65.92 5.86 35.79
C THR A 23 66.15 5.01 34.54
N HIS A 24 65.21 4.12 34.23
CA HIS A 24 65.14 3.37 32.98
C HIS A 24 63.82 3.66 32.27
N GLN A 25 63.83 3.68 30.93
CA GLN A 25 62.62 3.75 30.13
C GLN A 25 62.23 2.35 29.65
N ILE A 26 60.95 2.01 29.82
CA ILE A 26 60.33 0.79 29.29
C ILE A 26 59.37 1.25 28.20
N SER A 27 59.58 0.76 26.98
CA SER A 27 58.66 0.97 25.86
C SER A 27 57.70 -0.21 25.78
N VAL A 28 56.41 0.06 25.87
CA VAL A 28 55.34 -0.93 25.67
C VAL A 28 54.66 -0.58 24.36
N VAL A 29 54.60 -1.52 23.42
CA VAL A 29 53.81 -1.39 22.20
C VAL A 29 52.50 -2.12 22.44
N ILE A 30 51.40 -1.40 22.35
CA ILE A 30 50.04 -1.94 22.44
C ILE A 30 49.53 -2.06 21.00
N HIS A 31 49.01 -3.23 20.67
CA HIS A 31 48.37 -3.52 19.39
C HIS A 31 46.85 -3.40 19.55
N GLY A 32 46.18 -2.89 18.51
CA GLY A 32 44.74 -2.95 18.38
C GLY A 32 44.22 -4.39 18.26
N ASP A 33 43.00 -4.58 18.71
CA ASP A 33 42.17 -5.80 18.58
C ASP A 33 40.75 -5.27 18.34
N PRO A 34 40.31 -5.13 17.07
CA PRO A 34 39.06 -4.48 16.74
C PRO A 34 37.88 -5.10 17.47
N ASP A 35 36.99 -4.26 18.01
CA ASP A 35 35.70 -4.70 18.49
C ASP A 35 34.75 -4.90 17.29
N ASN A 36 33.73 -5.76 17.43
CA ASN A 36 32.68 -5.86 16.42
C ASN A 36 31.62 -4.80 16.71
N PRO A 37 30.91 -4.30 15.68
CA PRO A 37 29.80 -3.38 15.90
C PRO A 37 28.70 -4.05 16.73
N GLN A 38 28.01 -3.24 17.52
CA GLN A 38 26.84 -3.61 18.31
C GLN A 38 25.60 -2.99 17.70
N ALA A 39 24.47 -3.69 17.85
CA ALA A 39 23.15 -3.20 17.50
C ALA A 39 22.17 -3.58 18.63
N ASP A 40 21.08 -2.81 18.78
CA ASP A 40 19.99 -3.10 19.70
C ASP A 40 18.64 -3.11 18.97
N SER A 41 17.72 -3.96 19.40
CA SER A 41 16.32 -3.92 18.96
C SER A 41 15.60 -2.69 19.52
N PHE A 42 14.72 -2.08 18.74
CA PHE A 42 13.97 -0.88 19.14
C PHE A 42 12.58 -0.79 18.51
N GLU A 43 11.78 0.12 19.05
CA GLU A 43 10.39 0.36 18.63
C GLU A 43 10.24 1.76 18.03
N ILE A 44 9.42 1.87 16.98
CA ILE A 44 9.06 3.11 16.30
C ILE A 44 7.56 3.32 16.42
N ASP A 45 7.18 4.55 16.74
CA ASP A 45 5.80 5.03 16.68
C ASP A 45 5.72 6.04 15.54
N LEU A 46 4.78 5.83 14.61
CA LEU A 46 4.75 6.55 13.34
C LEU A 46 4.17 7.96 13.47
N GLY A 47 3.30 8.19 14.45
CA GLY A 47 2.54 9.44 14.53
C GLY A 47 1.74 9.69 13.27
N ASP A 48 1.37 10.96 13.03
CA ASP A 48 0.43 11.35 11.97
C ASP A 48 1.16 11.71 10.65
N VAL A 49 2.24 11.00 10.29
CA VAL A 49 3.00 11.27 9.05
C VAL A 49 3.08 10.05 8.14
N VAL A 50 2.99 10.28 6.83
CA VAL A 50 2.98 9.24 5.79
C VAL A 50 4.35 8.54 5.66
N VAL A 51 5.43 9.30 5.82
CA VAL A 51 6.81 8.78 5.68
C VAL A 51 7.60 9.02 6.96
N THR A 52 7.92 7.95 7.68
CA THR A 52 8.62 8.02 8.97
C THR A 52 10.10 7.64 8.82
N PRO A 53 11.06 8.49 9.23
CA PRO A 53 12.48 8.14 9.22
C PRO A 53 12.80 7.10 10.30
N ILE A 54 13.64 6.13 9.94
CA ILE A 54 14.15 5.12 10.88
C ILE A 54 15.53 5.59 11.37
N VAL A 55 15.60 5.99 12.63
CA VAL A 55 16.82 6.54 13.23
C VAL A 55 17.56 5.43 13.97
N PHE A 56 18.63 4.92 13.36
CA PHE A 56 19.47 3.88 13.98
C PHE A 56 20.53 4.46 14.93
N ASN A 57 21.03 5.66 14.64
CA ASN A 57 22.12 6.30 15.38
C ASN A 57 21.72 7.73 15.78
N SER A 58 22.05 8.14 17.01
CA SER A 58 21.76 9.48 17.50
C SER A 58 22.74 9.92 18.58
N ASP A 59 23.07 11.22 18.61
CA ASP A 59 23.79 11.84 19.73
C ASP A 59 23.07 11.67 21.08
N ASN A 60 21.76 11.41 21.04
CA ASN A 60 20.99 11.07 22.22
C ASN A 60 21.04 9.56 22.46
N ALA A 61 21.77 9.14 23.49
CA ALA A 61 21.95 7.73 23.88
C ALA A 61 20.64 6.94 24.13
N ALA A 62 19.47 7.58 24.18
CA ALA A 62 18.18 6.88 24.23
C ALA A 62 17.64 6.46 22.85
N TYR A 63 18.23 6.99 21.77
CA TYR A 63 17.89 6.75 20.36
C TYR A 63 19.13 6.36 19.57
N ASP A 64 20.13 5.81 20.26
CA ASP A 64 21.37 5.31 19.70
C ASP A 64 21.33 3.79 19.81
N PHE A 65 21.10 3.13 18.68
CA PHE A 65 20.84 1.70 18.61
C PHE A 65 21.95 0.93 17.90
N ILE A 66 22.99 1.62 17.42
CA ILE A 66 24.16 1.01 16.80
C ILE A 66 25.42 1.70 17.30
N SER A 67 26.50 0.96 17.53
CA SER A 67 27.76 1.54 18.00
C SER A 67 28.92 0.65 17.63
N ASP A 68 30.08 1.24 17.38
CA ASP A 68 31.36 0.53 17.32
C ASP A 68 32.47 1.37 17.95
N VAL A 69 33.32 0.73 18.75
CA VAL A 69 34.22 1.48 19.64
C VAL A 69 35.31 2.23 18.86
N GLU A 70 35.81 1.64 17.77
CA GLU A 70 36.78 2.25 16.88
C GLU A 70 36.13 3.34 16.01
N ASP A 71 34.99 3.03 15.39
CA ASP A 71 34.31 3.94 14.47
C ASP A 71 33.68 5.14 15.19
N ASP A 72 33.05 4.97 16.36
CA ASP A 72 32.49 6.06 17.16
C ASP A 72 33.60 7.04 17.61
N TYR A 73 34.75 6.50 18.02
CA TYR A 73 35.90 7.30 18.40
C TYR A 73 36.43 8.13 17.23
N ASN A 74 36.40 7.57 16.03
CA ASN A 74 36.87 8.22 14.80
C ASN A 74 35.76 9.02 14.08
N SER A 75 34.52 8.97 14.57
CA SER A 75 33.34 9.56 13.93
C SER A 75 33.12 9.06 12.50
N VAL A 76 33.28 7.75 12.31
CA VAL A 76 32.97 7.05 11.06
C VAL A 76 31.56 6.46 11.19
N PRO A 77 30.62 6.79 10.29
CA PRO A 77 29.28 6.21 10.34
C PRO A 77 29.30 4.71 10.04
N LEU A 78 28.44 3.97 10.75
CA LEU A 78 28.13 2.58 10.44
C LEU A 78 27.12 2.52 9.29
N HIS A 79 27.08 1.37 8.61
CA HIS A 79 26.05 1.06 7.62
C HIS A 79 25.02 0.09 8.18
N ILE A 80 23.85 0.05 7.56
CA ILE A 80 22.75 -0.86 7.89
C ILE A 80 22.60 -1.92 6.81
N LEU A 81 22.47 -3.16 7.26
CA LEU A 81 22.07 -4.29 6.45
C LEU A 81 20.64 -4.68 6.82
N VAL A 82 19.71 -4.62 5.87
CA VAL A 82 18.34 -5.14 6.07
C VAL A 82 18.32 -6.64 5.79
N ASN A 83 17.91 -7.44 6.77
CA ASN A 83 17.92 -8.90 6.72
C ASN A 83 16.55 -9.52 6.39
N SER A 84 15.46 -8.81 6.69
CA SER A 84 14.10 -9.14 6.27
C SER A 84 13.36 -7.87 5.89
N LEU A 85 12.34 -7.98 5.03
CA LEU A 85 11.41 -6.90 4.77
C LEU A 85 10.21 -7.01 5.73
N PRO A 86 9.54 -5.90 6.04
CA PRO A 86 8.27 -5.94 6.75
C PRO A 86 7.21 -6.75 5.99
N GLU A 87 6.28 -7.37 6.72
CA GLU A 87 5.14 -8.10 6.11
C GLU A 87 4.11 -7.15 5.46
N SER A 88 4.04 -5.90 5.93
CA SER A 88 3.20 -4.84 5.38
C SER A 88 3.92 -3.48 5.38
N GLY A 89 3.62 -2.65 4.40
CA GLY A 89 4.29 -1.37 4.17
C GLY A 89 5.65 -1.50 3.48
N THR A 90 6.25 -0.34 3.20
CA THR A 90 7.41 -0.22 2.34
C THR A 90 8.57 0.44 3.08
N LEU A 91 9.75 -0.18 3.01
CA LEU A 91 11.00 0.48 3.39
C LEU A 91 11.55 1.25 2.19
N LEU A 92 11.83 2.53 2.40
CA LEU A 92 12.45 3.40 1.39
C LEU A 92 13.90 3.69 1.75
N TYR A 93 14.72 3.87 0.72
CA TYR A 93 16.09 4.35 0.83
C TYR A 93 16.30 5.57 -0.05
N THR A 94 16.78 6.66 0.55
CA THR A 94 17.23 7.86 -0.17
C THR A 94 18.75 7.84 -0.31
N ASP A 95 19.25 7.80 -1.54
CA ASP A 95 20.68 7.78 -1.81
C ASP A 95 21.36 9.15 -1.57
N PRO A 96 22.71 9.23 -1.57
CA PRO A 96 23.42 10.50 -1.37
C PRO A 96 23.18 11.57 -2.45
N ASN A 97 22.60 11.21 -3.58
CA ASN A 97 22.18 12.17 -4.61
C ASN A 97 20.77 12.70 -4.38
N GLY A 98 20.04 12.14 -3.40
CA GLY A 98 18.66 12.51 -3.08
C GLY A 98 17.61 11.64 -3.75
N VAL A 99 18.00 10.60 -4.50
CA VAL A 99 17.06 9.73 -5.20
C VAL A 99 16.47 8.71 -4.22
N THR A 100 15.14 8.69 -4.10
CA THR A 100 14.40 7.76 -3.24
C THR A 100 13.89 6.57 -4.04
N ARG A 101 14.09 5.36 -3.52
CA ARG A 101 13.55 4.11 -4.08
C ARG A 101 13.13 3.15 -2.97
N GLU A 102 12.41 2.10 -3.34
CA GLU A 102 12.13 0.99 -2.41
C GLU A 102 13.37 0.15 -2.08
N ILE A 103 13.43 -0.34 -0.85
CA ILE A 103 14.32 -1.42 -0.44
C ILE A 103 13.62 -2.74 -0.77
N THR A 104 14.23 -3.54 -1.63
CA THR A 104 13.58 -4.74 -2.16
C THR A 104 14.22 -6.02 -1.63
N SER A 105 13.60 -7.17 -1.91
CA SER A 105 14.19 -8.48 -1.62
C SER A 105 15.54 -8.70 -2.33
N ALA A 106 15.80 -8.00 -3.43
CA ALA A 106 17.10 -8.01 -4.11
C ALA A 106 18.18 -7.37 -3.24
N ASP A 107 17.89 -6.28 -2.54
CA ASP A 107 18.83 -5.64 -1.61
C ASP A 107 19.15 -6.54 -0.42
N VAL A 108 18.11 -7.14 0.16
CA VAL A 108 18.26 -8.11 1.27
C VAL A 108 19.14 -9.30 0.85
N SER A 109 18.85 -9.88 -0.32
CA SER A 109 19.61 -11.05 -0.82
C SER A 109 21.03 -10.74 -1.28
N SER A 110 21.29 -9.51 -1.72
CA SER A 110 22.62 -9.05 -2.15
C SER A 110 23.44 -8.42 -1.02
N GLU A 111 22.86 -8.33 0.18
CA GLU A 111 23.44 -7.69 1.34
C GLU A 111 23.85 -6.23 1.10
N THR A 112 22.96 -5.45 0.47
CA THR A 112 23.17 -4.00 0.25
C THR A 112 23.45 -3.29 1.58
N GLN A 113 24.48 -2.46 1.60
CA GLN A 113 24.82 -1.59 2.74
C GLN A 113 24.16 -0.22 2.56
N PHE A 114 23.33 0.16 3.51
CA PHE A 114 22.61 1.43 3.51
C PHE A 114 23.23 2.41 4.51
N GLU A 115 23.20 3.70 4.17
CA GLU A 115 23.55 4.75 5.14
C GLU A 115 22.54 4.76 6.30
N GLN A 116 23.03 4.83 7.53
CA GLN A 116 22.25 4.72 8.76
C GLN A 116 21.11 5.75 8.94
N ASP A 117 21.14 6.87 8.20
CA ASP A 117 20.14 7.95 8.29
C ASP A 117 19.23 8.06 7.05
N SER A 118 19.33 7.09 6.12
CA SER A 118 18.67 7.14 4.81
C SER A 118 17.46 6.22 4.67
N ILE A 119 17.16 5.39 5.68
CA ILE A 119 16.03 4.45 5.64
C ILE A 119 14.78 5.10 6.23
N ARG A 120 13.66 4.92 5.56
CA ARG A 120 12.34 5.40 5.98
C ARG A 120 11.32 4.28 5.85
N TYR A 121 10.22 4.37 6.58
CA TYR A 121 9.09 3.46 6.49
C TYR A 121 7.83 4.20 6.06
N VAL A 122 7.04 3.55 5.21
CA VAL A 122 5.71 3.97 4.79
C VAL A 122 4.74 2.85 5.15
N PRO A 123 3.69 3.11 5.92
CA PRO A 123 2.63 2.12 6.18
C PRO A 123 2.01 1.67 4.87
N GLY A 124 1.63 0.40 4.80
CA GLY A 124 0.93 -0.15 3.64
C GLY A 124 -0.28 -0.95 4.09
N GLU A 125 -1.02 -1.45 3.12
CA GLU A 125 -2.15 -2.34 3.36
C GLU A 125 -1.71 -3.66 4.00
N GLY A 126 -2.63 -4.32 4.70
CA GLY A 126 -2.39 -5.68 5.19
C GLY A 126 -2.37 -6.72 4.07
N GLU A 127 -2.09 -7.98 4.41
CA GLU A 127 -2.02 -9.05 3.41
C GLU A 127 -3.34 -9.22 2.66
N LEU A 128 -3.25 -9.31 1.33
CA LEU A 128 -4.41 -9.57 0.48
C LEU A 128 -4.99 -10.97 0.74
N PHE A 129 -6.32 -11.06 0.77
CA PHE A 129 -7.04 -12.32 0.84
C PHE A 129 -8.00 -12.49 -0.33
N THR A 130 -8.30 -13.75 -0.67
CA THR A 130 -9.31 -14.11 -1.69
C THR A 130 -10.35 -15.04 -1.08
N ILE A 131 -11.62 -14.65 -1.08
CA ILE A 131 -12.77 -15.52 -0.81
C ILE A 131 -13.33 -16.02 -2.15
N GLY A 132 -13.63 -17.30 -2.27
CA GLY A 132 -14.01 -17.91 -3.55
C GLY A 132 -12.81 -18.34 -4.41
N ILE A 133 -12.87 -18.22 -5.73
CA ILE A 133 -11.77 -18.61 -6.63
C ILE A 133 -11.57 -17.65 -7.81
N ARG A 134 -10.40 -17.03 -7.93
CA ARG A 134 -10.07 -16.17 -9.08
C ARG A 134 -9.89 -16.96 -10.37
N GLU A 135 -9.01 -17.96 -10.32
CA GLU A 135 -8.65 -18.80 -11.47
C GLU A 135 -9.68 -19.89 -11.79
N ASP A 136 -9.65 -20.41 -13.02
CA ASP A 136 -10.49 -21.55 -13.40
C ASP A 136 -10.16 -22.78 -12.56
N PRO A 137 -11.18 -23.50 -12.04
CA PRO A 137 -10.92 -24.59 -11.12
C PRO A 137 -10.21 -25.75 -11.81
N THR A 138 -9.26 -26.33 -11.10
CA THR A 138 -8.49 -27.51 -11.48
C THR A 138 -8.85 -28.68 -10.56
N GLU A 139 -8.27 -29.87 -10.80
CA GLU A 139 -8.45 -31.02 -9.90
C GLU A 139 -7.92 -30.76 -8.48
N ASP A 140 -7.02 -29.79 -8.32
CA ASP A 140 -6.37 -29.42 -7.06
C ASP A 140 -7.02 -28.20 -6.39
N THR A 141 -8.06 -27.60 -6.99
CA THR A 141 -8.74 -26.43 -6.40
C THR A 141 -9.36 -26.80 -5.06
N PRO A 142 -9.03 -26.07 -3.97
CA PRO A 142 -9.57 -26.35 -2.65
C PRO A 142 -11.10 -26.34 -2.65
N MET A 143 -11.70 -27.39 -2.08
CA MET A 143 -13.14 -27.54 -1.94
C MET A 143 -13.45 -28.17 -0.58
N SER A 144 -14.41 -27.60 0.13
CA SER A 144 -14.93 -28.10 1.39
C SER A 144 -15.63 -29.46 1.22
N ASP A 145 -15.83 -30.18 2.33
CA ASP A 145 -16.55 -31.45 2.36
C ASP A 145 -18.01 -31.34 1.82
N ASP A 146 -18.61 -30.16 1.92
CA ASP A 146 -19.94 -29.86 1.41
C ASP A 146 -19.97 -29.27 -0.01
N GLY A 147 -18.83 -29.25 -0.69
CA GLY A 147 -18.73 -28.99 -2.13
C GLY A 147 -18.66 -27.52 -2.51
N PHE A 148 -18.32 -26.63 -1.59
CA PHE A 148 -18.04 -25.23 -1.86
C PHE A 148 -16.55 -25.03 -2.05
N TYR A 149 -16.15 -24.07 -2.88
CA TYR A 149 -14.76 -23.63 -2.92
C TYR A 149 -14.42 -22.84 -1.64
N ASN A 150 -13.56 -21.82 -1.73
CA ASN A 150 -13.11 -21.03 -0.57
C ASN A 150 -14.20 -20.07 0.00
N TRP A 151 -15.38 -20.59 0.32
CA TRP A 151 -16.51 -19.85 0.90
C TRP A 151 -16.68 -20.18 2.39
N GLY A 152 -15.60 -20.51 3.10
CA GLY A 152 -15.61 -20.73 4.55
C GLY A 152 -16.51 -21.88 5.02
N GLU A 153 -16.85 -21.86 6.30
CA GLU A 153 -17.69 -22.87 6.97
C GLU A 153 -19.18 -22.61 6.79
N LYS A 154 -19.98 -23.67 6.82
CA LYS A 154 -21.44 -23.59 6.77
C LYS A 154 -22.01 -23.16 8.13
N VAL A 155 -22.63 -21.99 8.19
CA VAL A 155 -23.40 -21.53 9.37
C VAL A 155 -24.84 -22.00 9.30
N SER A 156 -25.48 -21.80 8.15
CA SER A 156 -26.86 -22.23 7.88
C SER A 156 -27.02 -22.64 6.42
N ASP A 157 -28.24 -22.96 5.99
CA ASP A 157 -28.51 -23.21 4.57
C ASP A 157 -28.31 -21.94 3.72
N THR A 158 -28.37 -20.74 4.30
CA THR A 158 -28.33 -19.45 3.61
C THR A 158 -27.17 -18.56 4.05
N GLU A 159 -26.20 -19.10 4.80
CA GLU A 159 -25.10 -18.33 5.37
C GLU A 159 -23.81 -19.15 5.46
N ARG A 160 -22.70 -18.50 5.11
CA ARG A 160 -21.33 -18.97 5.22
C ARG A 160 -20.50 -18.00 6.06
N LEU A 161 -19.48 -18.52 6.70
CA LEU A 161 -18.53 -17.75 7.53
C LEU A 161 -17.10 -18.09 7.12
N VAL A 162 -16.34 -17.08 6.70
CA VAL A 162 -14.90 -17.17 6.46
C VAL A 162 -14.20 -16.56 7.67
N THR A 163 -13.18 -17.24 8.19
CA THR A 163 -12.23 -16.66 9.16
C THR A 163 -10.92 -16.44 8.43
N LEU A 164 -10.45 -15.19 8.39
CA LEU A 164 -9.21 -14.77 7.77
C LEU A 164 -8.00 -15.14 8.64
N ASP A 165 -6.78 -15.00 8.10
CA ASP A 165 -5.55 -15.36 8.82
C ASP A 165 -5.28 -14.45 10.02
N ASN A 166 -5.69 -13.17 9.93
CA ASN A 166 -5.73 -12.23 11.06
C ASN A 166 -6.81 -12.56 12.13
N GLY A 167 -7.61 -13.61 11.90
CA GLY A 167 -8.65 -14.07 12.81
C GLY A 167 -9.98 -13.31 12.73
N LYS A 168 -10.09 -12.29 11.87
CA LYS A 168 -11.36 -11.58 11.61
C LYS A 168 -12.30 -12.42 10.74
N GLU A 169 -13.59 -12.11 10.83
CA GLU A 169 -14.65 -12.87 10.18
C GLU A 169 -15.32 -12.10 9.02
N VAL A 170 -15.58 -12.79 7.91
CA VAL A 170 -16.43 -12.29 6.80
C VAL A 170 -17.63 -13.22 6.64
N ARG A 171 -18.86 -12.67 6.64
CA ARG A 171 -20.09 -13.47 6.46
C ARG A 171 -20.69 -13.25 5.10
N ILE A 172 -21.04 -14.35 4.44
CA ILE A 172 -21.73 -14.33 3.14
C ILE A 172 -23.10 -14.94 3.33
N SER A 173 -24.15 -14.19 3.00
CA SER A 173 -25.53 -14.63 3.17
C SER A 173 -26.40 -14.29 1.96
N ILE A 174 -27.57 -14.91 1.87
CA ILE A 174 -28.55 -14.62 0.82
C ILE A 174 -29.92 -14.32 1.43
N THR A 175 -30.63 -13.34 0.86
CA THR A 175 -32.01 -13.00 1.20
C THR A 175 -32.93 -13.03 -0.02
N ASP A 176 -34.24 -13.04 0.23
CA ASP A 176 -35.31 -13.09 -0.79
C ASP A 176 -35.22 -14.29 -1.76
N ASN A 177 -34.49 -15.30 -1.33
CA ASN A 177 -34.18 -16.58 -1.96
C ASN A 177 -35.28 -17.65 -1.82
N ASN A 178 -36.53 -17.27 -1.51
CA ASN A 178 -37.66 -18.23 -1.42
C ASN A 178 -37.39 -19.50 -0.57
N ASP A 179 -36.69 -19.35 0.57
CA ASP A 179 -36.27 -20.44 1.48
C ASP A 179 -35.32 -21.48 0.84
N LYS A 180 -34.50 -21.09 -0.14
CA LYS A 180 -33.55 -21.98 -0.84
C LYS A 180 -32.12 -21.85 -0.31
N PRO A 181 -31.36 -22.95 -0.25
CA PRO A 181 -30.00 -22.86 0.25
C PRO A 181 -29.07 -22.15 -0.74
N LEU A 182 -27.99 -21.57 -0.24
CA LEU A 182 -26.81 -21.23 -1.02
C LEU A 182 -26.29 -22.48 -1.76
N LYS A 183 -25.70 -22.27 -2.93
CA LYS A 183 -25.13 -23.32 -3.76
C LYS A 183 -23.86 -22.85 -4.47
N GLN A 184 -22.88 -23.74 -4.49
CA GLN A 184 -21.72 -23.67 -5.38
C GLN A 184 -22.09 -24.12 -6.80
N TYR A 185 -21.75 -23.28 -7.78
CA TYR A 185 -21.77 -23.55 -9.21
C TYR A 185 -20.36 -23.84 -9.72
N THR A 186 -20.25 -24.82 -10.61
CA THR A 186 -18.97 -25.40 -11.04
C THR A 186 -18.83 -25.45 -12.58
N GLY A 187 -19.41 -24.48 -13.29
CA GLY A 187 -19.32 -24.37 -14.75
C GLY A 187 -20.19 -25.36 -15.55
N ASP A 188 -21.04 -26.14 -14.87
CA ASP A 188 -21.91 -27.16 -15.45
C ASP A 188 -23.39 -26.77 -15.40
N LYS A 189 -24.18 -27.28 -16.36
CA LYS A 189 -25.63 -27.07 -16.40
C LYS A 189 -26.29 -27.28 -15.01
N PRO A 190 -27.18 -26.37 -14.58
CA PRO A 190 -27.92 -25.44 -15.43
C PRO A 190 -27.29 -24.05 -15.65
N HIS A 191 -26.15 -23.73 -15.02
CA HIS A 191 -25.46 -22.45 -15.21
C HIS A 191 -24.01 -22.64 -15.67
N VAL A 192 -23.40 -21.63 -16.28
CA VAL A 192 -22.08 -21.79 -16.94
C VAL A 192 -20.92 -21.19 -16.16
N GLY A 193 -21.20 -20.43 -15.09
CA GLY A 193 -20.19 -19.79 -14.25
C GLY A 193 -19.69 -20.66 -13.10
N TYR A 194 -18.63 -20.19 -12.46
CA TYR A 194 -18.08 -20.72 -11.21
C TYR A 194 -18.36 -19.72 -10.09
N GLY A 195 -19.05 -20.11 -9.04
CA GLY A 195 -19.35 -19.18 -7.96
C GLY A 195 -20.49 -19.61 -7.06
N ILE A 196 -20.85 -18.74 -6.12
CA ILE A 196 -21.94 -18.94 -5.19
C ILE A 196 -23.20 -18.20 -5.67
N GLY A 197 -24.36 -18.84 -5.45
CA GLY A 197 -25.67 -18.23 -5.71
C GLY A 197 -26.83 -19.05 -5.16
N ASP A 198 -28.05 -18.75 -5.59
CA ASP A 198 -29.26 -19.47 -5.17
C ASP A 198 -29.44 -20.83 -5.88
N ASN A 199 -29.99 -21.83 -5.19
CA ASN A 199 -30.15 -23.19 -5.70
C ASN A 199 -31.36 -23.40 -6.67
N GLU A 200 -32.38 -22.55 -6.68
CA GLU A 200 -33.59 -22.72 -7.51
C GLU A 200 -33.42 -22.21 -8.95
N GLY A 201 -32.68 -21.11 -9.13
CA GLY A 201 -32.71 -20.35 -10.38
C GLY A 201 -31.55 -20.54 -11.36
N SER A 202 -30.52 -21.29 -11.00
CA SER A 202 -29.25 -21.36 -11.76
C SER A 202 -28.42 -20.09 -11.53
N GLY A 203 -27.97 -19.91 -10.28
CA GLY A 203 -27.31 -18.69 -9.82
C GLY A 203 -28.31 -17.75 -9.15
N MET A 204 -27.85 -16.53 -8.86
CA MET A 204 -28.65 -15.42 -8.35
C MET A 204 -29.68 -14.95 -9.39
N ASN A 205 -30.86 -14.54 -8.95
CA ASN A 205 -31.99 -14.12 -9.79
C ASN A 205 -32.46 -12.71 -9.41
N MET A 206 -33.27 -12.12 -10.29
CA MET A 206 -33.99 -10.88 -9.98
C MET A 206 -34.78 -11.04 -8.67
N GLN A 207 -34.68 -10.03 -7.79
CA GLN A 207 -35.23 -9.96 -6.41
C GLN A 207 -34.40 -10.62 -5.32
N GLU A 208 -33.42 -11.47 -5.65
CA GLU A 208 -32.51 -12.05 -4.66
C GLU A 208 -31.35 -11.08 -4.40
N ALA A 209 -30.84 -11.09 -3.18
CA ALA A 209 -29.67 -10.31 -2.79
C ALA A 209 -28.67 -11.20 -2.05
N LEU A 210 -27.41 -11.12 -2.48
CA LEU A 210 -26.26 -11.71 -1.78
C LEU A 210 -25.64 -10.60 -0.93
N HIS A 211 -25.42 -10.85 0.36
CA HIS A 211 -24.82 -9.89 1.29
C HIS A 211 -23.48 -10.41 1.76
N ILE A 212 -22.51 -9.50 1.85
CA ILE A 212 -21.16 -9.73 2.33
C ILE A 212 -20.95 -8.76 3.50
N ASP A 213 -20.99 -9.29 4.71
CA ASP A 213 -20.75 -8.53 5.93
C ASP A 213 -19.25 -8.50 6.20
N LEU A 214 -18.68 -7.29 6.11
CA LEU A 214 -17.29 -6.95 6.30
C LEU A 214 -17.07 -6.19 7.63
N SER A 215 -18.08 -6.11 8.50
CA SER A 215 -18.00 -5.25 9.70
C SER A 215 -16.91 -5.63 10.71
N ASP A 216 -16.37 -6.85 10.64
CA ASP A 216 -15.24 -7.31 11.47
C ASP A 216 -13.88 -7.14 10.79
N ASN A 217 -13.85 -6.91 9.47
CA ASN A 217 -12.66 -6.55 8.66
C ASN A 217 -13.10 -5.58 7.55
N PRO A 218 -13.33 -4.29 7.87
CA PRO A 218 -13.68 -3.28 6.86
C PRO A 218 -12.62 -3.23 5.75
N LEU A 219 -13.05 -2.88 4.54
CA LEU A 219 -12.16 -2.83 3.37
C LEU A 219 -12.15 -1.44 2.76
N ASP A 220 -10.95 -0.93 2.51
CA ASP A 220 -10.76 0.33 1.77
C ASP A 220 -11.02 0.08 0.28
N VAL A 221 -10.40 -0.97 -0.27
CA VAL A 221 -10.59 -1.45 -1.64
C VAL A 221 -11.19 -2.84 -1.63
N VAL A 222 -12.22 -3.07 -2.45
CA VAL A 222 -12.76 -4.40 -2.72
C VAL A 222 -12.80 -4.69 -4.21
N THR A 223 -12.37 -5.90 -4.59
CA THR A 223 -12.50 -6.42 -5.96
C THR A 223 -13.44 -7.62 -5.99
N LEU A 224 -14.40 -7.60 -6.91
CA LEU A 224 -15.45 -8.61 -7.05
C LEU A 224 -15.38 -9.28 -8.43
N GLY A 225 -15.33 -10.61 -8.43
CA GLY A 225 -15.50 -11.41 -9.63
C GLY A 225 -16.95 -11.85 -9.80
N LEU A 226 -17.64 -11.32 -10.81
CA LEU A 226 -19.00 -11.71 -11.18
C LEU A 226 -18.97 -12.66 -12.37
N ASP A 227 -19.38 -13.91 -12.18
CA ASP A 227 -19.35 -14.96 -13.21
C ASP A 227 -20.76 -15.36 -13.64
N GLY A 228 -20.81 -16.11 -14.74
CA GLY A 228 -22.02 -16.66 -15.31
C GLY A 228 -23.01 -15.60 -15.79
N MET A 229 -22.62 -14.32 -15.86
CA MET A 229 -23.50 -13.23 -16.30
C MET A 229 -24.14 -13.61 -17.64
N GLY A 230 -25.45 -13.84 -17.64
CA GLY A 230 -26.18 -14.30 -18.82
C GLY A 230 -26.21 -13.29 -19.98
N GLY A 231 -26.69 -13.71 -21.16
CA GLY A 231 -26.71 -12.86 -22.36
C GLY A 231 -27.57 -11.59 -22.29
N GLU A 232 -28.45 -11.46 -21.28
CA GLU A 232 -29.26 -10.26 -21.04
C GLU A 232 -28.44 -9.11 -20.44
N PHE A 233 -27.31 -9.38 -19.79
CA PHE A 233 -26.37 -8.35 -19.36
C PHE A 233 -25.60 -7.87 -20.59
N ASN A 234 -26.00 -6.75 -21.18
CA ASN A 234 -25.29 -6.11 -22.29
C ASN A 234 -25.74 -4.66 -22.43
N SER A 235 -24.93 -3.86 -23.12
CA SER A 235 -25.16 -2.42 -23.29
C SER A 235 -26.44 -2.03 -24.06
N ASN A 236 -27.16 -2.98 -24.66
CA ASN A 236 -28.48 -2.74 -25.29
C ASN A 236 -29.67 -3.15 -24.42
N SER A 237 -29.42 -3.60 -23.18
CA SER A 237 -30.39 -4.06 -22.21
C SER A 237 -30.41 -3.14 -20.98
N SER A 238 -31.48 -3.19 -20.18
CA SER A 238 -31.56 -2.52 -18.88
C SER A 238 -31.16 -3.44 -17.71
N VAL A 239 -30.63 -4.62 -18.01
CA VAL A 239 -30.28 -5.65 -17.02
C VAL A 239 -28.88 -5.39 -16.49
N LYS A 240 -28.80 -5.13 -15.18
CA LYS A 240 -27.60 -4.76 -14.44
C LYS A 240 -27.50 -5.56 -13.15
N ILE A 241 -26.27 -5.78 -12.70
CA ILE A 241 -25.99 -6.08 -11.30
C ILE A 241 -25.95 -4.74 -10.57
N VAL A 242 -26.59 -4.68 -9.41
CA VAL A 242 -26.60 -3.49 -8.56
C VAL A 242 -25.84 -3.86 -7.30
N ALA A 243 -24.67 -3.26 -7.13
CA ALA A 243 -23.86 -3.39 -5.93
C ALA A 243 -24.14 -2.18 -5.02
N THR A 244 -24.58 -2.44 -3.80
CA THR A 244 -24.82 -1.41 -2.79
C THR A 244 -23.78 -1.57 -1.70
N TYR A 245 -22.95 -0.56 -1.51
CA TYR A 245 -21.90 -0.52 -0.51
C TYR A 245 -22.41 0.28 0.68
N THR A 246 -22.33 -0.31 1.88
CA THR A 246 -22.53 0.42 3.14
C THR A 246 -21.16 0.73 3.72
N LEU A 247 -20.92 2.02 3.98
CA LEU A 247 -19.66 2.52 4.50
C LEU A 247 -19.71 2.62 6.03
N GLU A 248 -18.54 2.71 6.68
CA GLU A 248 -18.42 2.68 8.14
C GLU A 248 -19.27 3.76 8.84
N ASN A 249 -19.31 4.97 8.27
CA ASN A 249 -20.12 6.07 8.80
C ASN A 249 -21.66 5.88 8.62
N GLY A 250 -22.08 4.83 7.90
CA GLY A 250 -23.47 4.48 7.57
C GLY A 250 -23.98 5.06 6.26
N ASP A 251 -23.15 5.77 5.50
CA ASP A 251 -23.46 6.21 4.14
C ASP A 251 -23.58 5.01 3.20
N ILE A 252 -24.35 5.20 2.13
CA ILE A 252 -24.65 4.16 1.17
C ILE A 252 -24.28 4.65 -0.22
N HIS A 253 -23.43 3.89 -0.90
CA HIS A 253 -23.07 4.09 -2.29
C HIS A 253 -23.64 2.96 -3.17
N THR A 254 -23.88 3.22 -4.45
CA THR A 254 -24.45 2.21 -5.36
C THR A 254 -23.81 2.27 -6.74
N GLU A 255 -23.35 1.13 -7.21
CA GLU A 255 -22.79 0.93 -8.54
C GLU A 255 -23.63 -0.04 -9.39
N GLU A 256 -23.66 0.19 -10.69
CA GLU A 256 -24.39 -0.65 -11.65
C GLU A 256 -23.47 -1.31 -12.68
N TYR A 257 -23.27 -2.62 -12.54
CA TYR A 257 -22.37 -3.40 -13.39
C TYR A 257 -23.10 -4.16 -14.50
N GLN A 258 -22.45 -4.28 -15.66
CA GLN A 258 -22.86 -5.10 -16.80
C GLN A 258 -21.64 -5.52 -17.61
N LYS A 259 -21.86 -6.32 -18.65
CA LYS A 259 -20.83 -6.65 -19.63
C LYS A 259 -20.35 -5.43 -20.40
N ASP A 260 -19.10 -5.47 -20.80
CA ASP A 260 -18.47 -4.48 -21.65
C ASP A 260 -19.21 -4.27 -22.98
N VAL A 261 -18.99 -3.09 -23.57
CA VAL A 261 -19.63 -2.72 -24.83
C VAL A 261 -19.20 -3.67 -25.95
N GLY A 262 -20.17 -4.43 -26.47
CA GLY A 262 -19.96 -5.38 -27.55
C GLY A 262 -20.07 -6.84 -27.11
N ASP A 263 -19.91 -7.10 -25.81
CA ASP A 263 -20.06 -8.44 -25.26
C ASP A 263 -21.52 -8.82 -25.09
N THR A 264 -21.87 -9.97 -25.66
CA THR A 264 -23.24 -10.50 -25.67
C THR A 264 -23.22 -12.02 -25.57
N GLY A 265 -24.31 -12.62 -25.08
CA GLY A 265 -24.38 -14.07 -24.92
C GLY A 265 -23.40 -14.58 -23.85
N ASN A 266 -22.78 -15.74 -24.09
CA ASN A 266 -22.00 -16.47 -23.07
C ASN A 266 -20.53 -16.73 -23.51
N SER A 267 -19.98 -15.91 -24.40
CA SER A 267 -18.56 -16.04 -24.81
C SER A 267 -17.59 -15.51 -23.75
N GLN A 268 -18.03 -14.48 -23.03
CA GLN A 268 -17.36 -13.88 -21.86
C GLN A 268 -18.42 -13.81 -20.76
N ILE A 269 -18.15 -14.44 -19.63
CA ILE A 269 -19.12 -14.61 -18.53
C ILE A 269 -18.58 -14.16 -17.17
N LEU A 270 -17.26 -14.08 -17.02
CA LEU A 270 -16.57 -13.52 -15.86
C LEU A 270 -16.20 -12.07 -16.15
N TYR A 271 -16.56 -11.19 -15.23
CA TYR A 271 -16.19 -9.77 -15.20
C TYR A 271 -15.72 -9.42 -13.80
N GLU A 272 -14.79 -8.48 -13.75
CA GLU A 272 -14.17 -7.99 -12.53
C GLU A 272 -14.54 -6.53 -12.35
N PHE A 273 -14.91 -6.16 -11.13
CA PHE A 273 -15.25 -4.80 -10.77
C PHE A 273 -14.66 -4.49 -9.41
N SER A 274 -14.15 -3.28 -9.25
CA SER A 274 -13.62 -2.80 -7.99
C SER A 274 -14.39 -1.57 -7.54
N TYR A 275 -14.42 -1.38 -6.23
CA TYR A 275 -14.87 -0.15 -5.60
C TYR A 275 -13.92 0.14 -4.44
N SER A 276 -13.63 1.42 -4.23
CA SER A 276 -12.73 1.86 -3.19
C SER A 276 -13.32 3.08 -2.46
N SER A 277 -13.05 3.14 -1.16
CA SER A 277 -13.49 4.20 -0.26
C SER A 277 -12.56 4.26 0.98
N PRO A 278 -11.27 4.63 0.83
CA PRO A 278 -10.28 4.53 1.91
C PRO A 278 -10.60 5.41 3.11
N ASP A 279 -11.06 6.64 2.88
CA ASP A 279 -11.43 7.58 3.95
C ASP A 279 -12.68 7.15 4.77
N ASN A 280 -13.43 6.17 4.28
CA ASN A 280 -14.65 5.68 4.91
C ASN A 280 -14.89 4.21 4.53
N PRO A 281 -14.21 3.26 5.20
CA PRO A 281 -14.10 1.88 4.74
C PRO A 281 -15.44 1.16 4.57
N ILE A 282 -15.47 0.18 3.67
CA ILE A 282 -16.65 -0.62 3.32
C ILE A 282 -16.90 -1.67 4.42
N VAL A 283 -18.10 -1.66 4.99
CA VAL A 283 -18.51 -2.59 6.06
C VAL A 283 -19.57 -3.60 5.64
N ASP A 284 -20.29 -3.36 4.55
CA ASP A 284 -21.22 -4.32 3.96
C ASP A 284 -21.37 -4.11 2.45
N ILE A 285 -21.54 -5.20 1.71
CA ILE A 285 -21.83 -5.19 0.27
C ILE A 285 -23.08 -6.02 0.02
N SER A 286 -24.09 -5.38 -0.58
CA SER A 286 -25.30 -6.05 -1.06
C SER A 286 -25.32 -6.10 -2.58
N LEU A 287 -25.29 -7.31 -3.16
CA LEU A 287 -25.30 -7.55 -4.59
C LEU A 287 -26.67 -8.10 -5.02
N SER A 288 -27.34 -7.40 -5.94
CA SER A 288 -28.63 -7.80 -6.51
C SER A 288 -28.64 -7.61 -8.02
N SER A 289 -29.72 -7.97 -8.71
CA SER A 289 -29.85 -7.69 -10.15
C SER A 289 -31.24 -7.20 -10.56
N THR A 290 -31.27 -6.37 -11.61
CA THR A 290 -32.52 -5.94 -12.25
C THR A 290 -33.08 -6.99 -13.22
N GLY A 291 -32.36 -8.10 -13.41
CA GLY A 291 -32.70 -9.21 -14.29
C GLY A 291 -31.52 -10.17 -14.46
N GLY A 292 -31.71 -11.20 -15.28
CA GLY A 292 -30.64 -12.16 -15.62
C GLY A 292 -30.19 -13.04 -14.45
N ASN A 293 -29.29 -13.99 -14.77
CA ASN A 293 -28.65 -14.89 -13.81
C ASN A 293 -27.15 -14.66 -13.78
N TRP A 294 -26.57 -14.80 -12.59
CA TRP A 294 -25.16 -14.53 -12.29
C TRP A 294 -24.74 -15.28 -11.02
N GLU A 295 -23.43 -15.40 -10.79
CA GLU A 295 -22.85 -15.85 -9.53
C GLU A 295 -21.76 -14.89 -9.06
N LEU A 296 -21.56 -14.81 -7.75
CA LEU A 296 -20.33 -14.24 -7.20
C LEU A 296 -19.27 -15.34 -7.21
N ARG A 297 -18.19 -15.11 -7.95
CA ARG A 297 -17.09 -16.07 -8.09
C ARG A 297 -16.03 -15.89 -7.01
N TYR A 298 -15.66 -14.65 -6.74
CA TYR A 298 -14.70 -14.33 -5.72
C TYR A 298 -14.87 -12.88 -5.21
N LEU A 299 -14.30 -12.62 -4.05
CA LEU A 299 -14.05 -11.30 -3.48
C LEU A 299 -12.58 -11.25 -3.03
N GLU A 300 -11.94 -10.11 -3.25
CA GLU A 300 -10.59 -9.80 -2.78
C GLU A 300 -10.55 -8.46 -2.04
N GLY A 301 -9.68 -8.37 -1.04
CA GLY A 301 -9.42 -7.18 -0.24
C GLY A 301 -8.19 -7.38 0.65
N ALA A 302 -7.78 -6.31 1.34
CA ALA A 302 -6.68 -6.36 2.31
C ALA A 302 -7.20 -6.74 3.72
N GLN A 303 -6.41 -7.51 4.45
CA GLN A 303 -6.68 -7.80 5.85
C GLN A 303 -6.41 -6.57 6.72
N GLU A 304 -7.26 -6.33 7.72
CA GLU A 304 -6.98 -5.33 8.75
C GLU A 304 -5.69 -5.72 9.50
N ILE A 305 -4.79 -4.75 9.67
CA ILE A 305 -3.56 -4.94 10.42
C ILE A 305 -3.89 -4.94 11.92
N THR A 306 -3.58 -6.05 12.60
CA THR A 306 -3.91 -6.25 14.03
C THR A 306 -2.69 -6.37 14.93
N GLU A 307 -1.49 -6.38 14.35
CA GLU A 307 -0.22 -6.52 15.04
C GLU A 307 0.82 -5.51 14.52
N ASN A 308 1.86 -5.27 15.31
CA ASN A 308 2.98 -4.45 14.88
C ASN A 308 3.74 -5.14 13.75
N VAL A 309 4.29 -4.33 12.84
CA VAL A 309 5.13 -4.81 11.75
C VAL A 309 6.59 -4.84 12.21
N THR A 310 7.37 -5.80 11.74
CA THR A 310 8.78 -5.93 12.11
C THR A 310 9.67 -6.17 10.90
N PHE A 311 10.91 -5.72 10.98
CA PHE A 311 11.97 -6.15 10.07
C PHE A 311 13.29 -6.30 10.83
N ASP A 312 14.15 -7.18 10.34
CA ASP A 312 15.44 -7.51 10.95
C ASP A 312 16.58 -6.74 10.29
N TYR A 313 17.59 -6.36 11.07
CA TYR A 313 18.76 -5.63 10.59
C TYR A 313 20.06 -6.01 11.33
N GLN A 314 21.19 -5.61 10.74
CA GLN A 314 22.52 -5.63 11.35
C GLN A 314 23.25 -4.30 11.06
N ALA A 315 24.11 -3.87 11.99
CA ALA A 315 25.08 -2.82 11.75
C ALA A 315 26.36 -3.39 11.13
N ILE A 316 26.99 -2.61 10.25
CA ILE A 316 28.26 -2.92 9.59
C ILE A 316 29.23 -1.76 9.82
N ASP A 317 30.40 -2.08 10.37
CA ASP A 317 31.47 -1.10 10.62
C ASP A 317 32.31 -0.81 9.36
N SER A 318 33.30 0.07 9.51
CA SER A 318 34.22 0.45 8.44
C SER A 318 35.19 -0.67 8.00
N ASN A 319 35.29 -1.73 8.79
CA ASN A 319 36.09 -2.93 8.54
C ASN A 319 35.30 -4.01 7.78
N GLY A 320 33.97 -3.88 7.74
CA GLY A 320 33.04 -4.81 7.13
C GLY A 320 32.58 -5.94 8.06
N ASP A 321 32.88 -5.84 9.36
CA ASP A 321 32.36 -6.75 10.38
C ASP A 321 30.91 -6.41 10.71
N LYS A 322 30.15 -7.44 11.15
CA LYS A 322 28.70 -7.35 11.36
C LYS A 322 28.34 -7.51 12.83
N SER A 323 27.33 -6.78 13.27
CA SER A 323 26.73 -6.94 14.60
C SER A 323 25.94 -8.24 14.72
N THR A 324 25.38 -8.52 15.90
CA THR A 324 24.24 -9.45 15.99
C THR A 324 23.05 -8.90 15.21
N GLN A 325 22.18 -9.81 14.75
CA GLN A 325 20.92 -9.42 14.12
C GLN A 325 19.95 -8.95 15.21
N GLU A 326 19.33 -7.81 14.97
CA GLU A 326 18.33 -7.18 15.84
C GLU A 326 17.08 -6.86 15.04
N THR A 327 16.00 -6.51 15.73
CA THR A 327 14.69 -6.30 15.12
C THR A 327 14.20 -4.87 15.39
N VAL A 328 13.72 -4.21 14.33
CA VAL A 328 12.92 -2.99 14.44
C VAL A 328 11.45 -3.39 14.48
N THR A 329 10.73 -2.90 15.50
CA THR A 329 9.28 -3.08 15.62
C THR A 329 8.59 -1.75 15.37
N ILE A 330 7.61 -1.73 14.48
CA ILE A 330 6.90 -0.52 14.05
C ILE A 330 5.44 -0.66 14.46
N ASN A 331 4.98 0.30 15.26
CA ASN A 331 3.56 0.41 15.58
C ASN A 331 2.83 1.05 14.40
N VAL A 332 2.05 0.23 13.68
CA VAL A 332 1.22 0.63 12.53
C VAL A 332 -0.28 0.55 12.85
N LEU A 333 -0.62 0.28 14.11
CA LEU A 333 -2.00 0.21 14.54
C LEU A 333 -2.57 1.64 14.48
N GLU A 334 -3.64 1.84 13.71
CA GLU A 334 -4.30 3.14 13.49
C GLU A 334 -3.57 4.08 12.49
N THR A 335 -2.84 3.54 11.51
CA THR A 335 -2.30 4.31 10.38
C THR A 335 -2.96 3.92 9.06
N ASP A 336 -3.17 4.89 8.18
CA ASP A 336 -3.62 4.63 6.81
C ASP A 336 -2.48 4.00 6.01
N GLY A 337 -2.79 2.95 5.23
CA GLY A 337 -1.86 2.31 4.32
C GLY A 337 -1.71 3.10 3.03
N TYR A 338 -0.51 3.05 2.43
CA TYR A 338 -0.22 3.67 1.14
C TYR A 338 0.43 2.67 0.19
N ASN A 339 -0.01 2.63 -1.07
CA ASN A 339 0.80 2.05 -2.13
C ASN A 339 1.92 3.04 -2.48
N VAL A 340 3.14 2.54 -2.70
CA VAL A 340 4.28 3.41 -3.03
C VAL A 340 4.68 3.23 -4.48
N VAL A 341 4.83 4.34 -5.20
CA VAL A 341 5.35 4.36 -6.57
C VAL A 341 6.47 5.38 -6.66
N THR A 342 7.63 4.96 -7.17
CA THR A 342 8.83 5.82 -7.26
C THR A 342 9.29 5.98 -8.70
N ALA A 343 9.70 7.20 -9.07
CA ALA A 343 10.30 7.48 -10.38
C ALA A 343 11.62 6.73 -10.59
N ALA A 344 12.36 6.45 -9.50
CA ALA A 344 13.65 5.78 -9.53
C ALA A 344 13.58 4.36 -10.14
N ASP A 345 12.42 3.71 -10.02
CA ASP A 345 12.18 2.38 -10.57
C ASP A 345 11.84 2.41 -12.08
N ASN A 346 11.76 3.61 -12.67
CA ASN A 346 11.29 3.88 -14.05
C ASN A 346 9.85 3.40 -14.31
N GLU A 347 9.07 3.25 -13.25
CA GLU A 347 7.65 2.98 -13.35
C GLU A 347 6.89 4.29 -13.63
N PRO A 348 5.79 4.25 -14.42
CA PRO A 348 4.89 5.39 -14.53
C PRO A 348 4.36 5.77 -13.15
N LEU A 349 4.40 7.05 -12.81
CA LEU A 349 3.84 7.59 -11.56
C LEU A 349 2.32 7.70 -11.68
N ASN A 350 1.65 6.56 -11.78
CA ASN A 350 0.20 6.48 -11.85
C ASN A 350 -0.34 6.16 -10.45
N ALA A 351 -1.37 6.89 -10.03
CA ALA A 351 -2.19 6.50 -8.90
C ALA A 351 -2.99 5.23 -9.23
N GLU A 352 -3.24 4.42 -8.20
CA GLU A 352 -4.09 3.23 -8.22
C GLU A 352 -5.33 3.49 -7.34
N LEU A 353 -6.07 2.43 -6.99
CA LEU A 353 -7.11 2.53 -5.96
C LEU A 353 -6.45 2.35 -4.59
N GLY A 354 -7.01 3.00 -3.58
CA GLY A 354 -6.43 3.14 -2.25
C GLY A 354 -5.75 4.51 -2.11
N ASN A 355 -5.05 4.71 -0.99
CA ASN A 355 -4.18 5.87 -0.86
C ASN A 355 -2.82 5.56 -1.50
N ASP A 356 -2.27 6.51 -2.24
CA ASP A 356 -0.99 6.35 -2.91
C ASP A 356 0.05 7.38 -2.45
N LEU A 357 1.31 6.95 -2.36
CA LEU A 357 2.47 7.81 -2.23
C LEU A 357 3.28 7.76 -3.53
N LEU A 358 3.18 8.82 -4.32
CA LEU A 358 3.92 8.97 -5.57
C LEU A 358 5.15 9.85 -5.36
N ILE A 359 6.34 9.32 -5.64
CA ILE A 359 7.61 9.99 -5.36
C ILE A 359 8.36 10.27 -6.68
N GLY A 360 8.59 11.56 -6.96
CA GLY A 360 9.38 12.04 -8.10
C GLY A 360 10.88 11.77 -7.97
N ASP A 361 11.63 12.25 -8.96
CA ASP A 361 13.09 12.29 -8.96
C ASP A 361 13.60 13.64 -9.51
N ASP A 362 14.90 13.75 -9.79
CA ASP A 362 15.47 14.97 -10.36
C ASP A 362 15.01 15.24 -11.82
N GLY A 363 14.31 14.29 -12.44
CA GLY A 363 13.82 14.33 -13.81
C GLY A 363 12.49 15.07 -13.97
N GLU A 364 12.01 15.19 -15.21
CA GLU A 364 10.64 15.67 -15.46
C GLU A 364 9.66 14.53 -15.14
N ASN A 365 8.87 14.69 -14.09
CA ASN A 365 7.90 13.70 -13.64
C ASN A 365 6.47 14.09 -14.04
N ILE A 366 5.68 13.08 -14.40
CA ILE A 366 4.25 13.23 -14.69
C ILE A 366 3.49 12.27 -13.77
N PHE A 367 2.81 12.83 -12.78
CA PHE A 367 1.97 12.11 -11.81
C PHE A 367 0.55 12.02 -12.36
N THR A 368 0.00 10.83 -12.55
CA THR A 368 -1.21 10.62 -13.36
C THR A 368 -2.33 9.98 -12.54
N TRP A 369 -3.53 10.54 -12.63
CA TRP A 369 -4.76 9.93 -12.13
C TRP A 369 -5.68 9.55 -13.29
N LEU A 370 -6.23 8.34 -13.24
CA LEU A 370 -7.25 7.88 -14.17
C LEU A 370 -8.63 8.08 -13.56
N ASP A 371 -9.66 8.23 -14.38
CA ASP A 371 -11.04 8.36 -13.86
C ASP A 371 -11.44 7.11 -13.04
N SER A 372 -10.96 5.94 -13.47
CA SER A 372 -11.21 4.66 -12.80
C SER A 372 -10.48 4.47 -11.47
N THR A 373 -9.56 5.36 -11.10
CA THR A 373 -8.77 5.25 -9.85
C THR A 373 -9.18 6.28 -8.80
N LEU A 374 -10.11 7.18 -9.11
CA LEU A 374 -10.63 8.12 -8.11
C LEU A 374 -11.53 7.37 -7.12
N ASP A 375 -11.33 7.56 -5.82
CA ASP A 375 -12.01 6.71 -4.84
C ASP A 375 -12.20 7.30 -3.43
N SER A 376 -12.15 8.62 -3.29
CA SER A 376 -12.21 9.34 -2.01
C SER A 376 -10.99 9.23 -1.12
N GLY A 377 -9.95 8.52 -1.55
CA GLY A 377 -8.69 8.46 -0.83
C GLY A 377 -7.91 9.78 -0.83
N THR A 378 -6.82 9.77 -0.07
CA THR A 378 -5.84 10.84 -0.01
C THR A 378 -4.50 10.35 -0.53
N ASP A 379 -4.12 10.84 -1.70
CA ASP A 379 -2.81 10.58 -2.29
C ASP A 379 -1.82 11.66 -1.93
N VAL A 380 -0.55 11.28 -1.87
CA VAL A 380 0.56 12.15 -1.49
C VAL A 380 1.59 12.15 -2.59
N VAL A 381 1.95 13.33 -3.06
CA VAL A 381 3.01 13.56 -4.03
C VAL A 381 4.23 14.13 -3.32
N LYS A 382 5.36 13.44 -3.46
CA LYS A 382 6.67 13.86 -2.96
C LYS A 382 7.64 14.17 -4.07
N ASP A 383 8.61 15.01 -3.71
CA ASP A 383 9.70 15.47 -4.58
C ASP A 383 9.19 16.14 -5.87
N PHE A 384 8.11 16.91 -5.75
CA PHE A 384 7.53 17.70 -6.85
C PHE A 384 8.24 19.04 -7.03
N THR A 385 8.72 19.30 -8.25
CA THR A 385 9.39 20.54 -8.65
C THR A 385 8.47 21.40 -9.53
N VAL A 386 8.00 22.52 -8.99
CA VAL A 386 7.12 23.47 -9.71
C VAL A 386 7.80 24.00 -10.98
N GLY A 387 7.09 23.91 -12.11
CA GLY A 387 7.56 24.35 -13.42
C GLY A 387 8.45 23.34 -14.15
N GLN A 388 8.65 22.16 -13.57
CA GLN A 388 9.29 21.00 -14.17
C GLN A 388 8.30 19.82 -14.22
N ASP A 389 7.74 19.47 -13.07
CA ASP A 389 6.83 18.34 -12.92
C ASP A 389 5.38 18.74 -13.13
N LEU A 390 4.54 17.76 -13.47
CA LEU A 390 3.14 17.97 -13.78
C LEU A 390 2.23 16.87 -13.20
N ILE A 391 1.01 17.27 -12.86
CA ILE A 391 -0.11 16.40 -12.55
C ILE A 391 -0.96 16.22 -13.82
N ASP A 392 -1.14 14.98 -14.26
CA ASP A 392 -1.95 14.61 -15.41
C ASP A 392 -3.33 14.11 -14.96
N LEU A 393 -4.36 14.90 -15.28
CA LEU A 393 -5.78 14.60 -15.05
C LEU A 393 -6.55 14.48 -16.39
N ASN A 394 -5.85 14.21 -17.50
CA ASN A 394 -6.49 14.21 -18.81
C ASN A 394 -7.54 13.11 -18.97
N ASP A 395 -7.44 12.01 -18.23
CA ASP A 395 -8.40 10.91 -18.30
C ASP A 395 -9.78 11.29 -17.74
N LEU A 396 -9.85 12.35 -16.92
CA LEU A 396 -11.10 12.92 -16.39
C LEU A 396 -11.82 13.82 -17.42
N LEU A 397 -11.23 14.05 -18.59
CA LEU A 397 -11.76 14.95 -19.62
C LEU A 397 -12.44 14.18 -20.76
N ASP A 398 -13.61 14.66 -21.20
CA ASP A 398 -14.29 14.17 -22.41
C ASP A 398 -13.41 14.31 -23.67
N ASP A 399 -12.76 15.47 -23.85
CA ASP A 399 -11.71 15.70 -24.85
C ASP A 399 -10.56 16.53 -24.24
N PRO A 400 -9.38 15.92 -23.99
CA PRO A 400 -8.23 16.62 -23.41
C PRO A 400 -7.64 17.72 -24.32
N ASN A 401 -8.07 17.79 -25.58
CA ASN A 401 -7.66 18.84 -26.52
C ASN A 401 -8.67 20.00 -26.62
N ASP A 402 -9.82 19.91 -25.94
CA ASP A 402 -10.80 21.01 -25.88
C ASP A 402 -10.49 21.95 -24.69
N PRO A 403 -10.09 23.21 -24.92
CA PRO A 403 -9.86 24.17 -23.84
C PRO A 403 -11.09 24.42 -22.96
N GLY A 404 -12.30 24.17 -23.47
CA GLY A 404 -13.54 24.28 -22.71
C GLY A 404 -13.68 23.21 -21.63
N ASP A 405 -13.32 21.96 -21.97
CA ASP A 405 -13.39 20.82 -21.06
C ASP A 405 -12.31 20.96 -19.99
N VAL A 406 -11.07 21.29 -20.38
CA VAL A 406 -9.97 21.60 -19.47
C VAL A 406 -10.38 22.69 -18.47
N MET A 407 -10.93 23.82 -18.96
CA MET A 407 -11.34 24.91 -18.08
C MET A 407 -12.50 24.53 -17.15
N THR A 408 -13.36 23.59 -17.55
CA THR A 408 -14.44 23.09 -16.71
C THR A 408 -13.87 22.30 -15.53
N LEU A 409 -12.95 21.37 -15.80
CA LEU A 409 -12.24 20.61 -14.76
C LEU A 409 -11.44 21.53 -13.83
N LEU A 410 -10.67 22.46 -14.36
CA LEU A 410 -9.88 23.39 -13.53
C LEU A 410 -10.75 24.25 -12.59
N ASN A 411 -11.99 24.56 -12.97
CA ASN A 411 -12.91 25.31 -12.10
C ASN A 411 -13.66 24.42 -11.09
N SER A 412 -13.63 23.10 -11.24
CA SER A 412 -14.23 22.16 -10.29
C SER A 412 -13.25 21.69 -9.22
N ILE A 413 -11.94 21.84 -9.44
CA ILE A 413 -10.91 21.49 -8.47
C ILE A 413 -10.81 22.57 -7.40
N ASP A 414 -11.04 22.19 -6.14
CA ASP A 414 -10.81 23.06 -4.99
C ASP A 414 -9.34 22.98 -4.55
N VAL A 415 -8.70 24.14 -4.35
CA VAL A 415 -7.27 24.22 -3.99
C VAL A 415 -7.13 24.82 -2.59
N THR A 416 -6.47 24.06 -1.70
CA THR A 416 -6.13 24.51 -0.35
C THR A 416 -4.62 24.64 -0.21
N VAL A 417 -4.14 25.81 0.20
CA VAL A 417 -2.71 26.05 0.47
C VAL A 417 -2.47 25.99 1.98
N GLY A 418 -1.73 24.97 2.42
CA GLY A 418 -1.32 24.75 3.80
C GLY A 418 -0.08 25.54 4.19
N SER A 419 0.63 25.09 5.23
CA SER A 419 1.90 25.73 5.64
C SER A 419 3.06 25.30 4.76
N ASP A 420 3.07 24.02 4.38
CA ASP A 420 4.16 23.39 3.66
C ASP A 420 3.65 22.71 2.37
N ASP A 421 2.37 22.36 2.33
CA ASP A 421 1.68 21.55 1.34
C ASP A 421 0.56 22.28 0.57
N VAL A 422 0.24 21.79 -0.62
CA VAL A 422 -0.93 22.22 -1.39
C VAL A 422 -1.81 21.00 -1.64
N THR A 423 -3.08 21.07 -1.25
CA THR A 423 -4.06 20.01 -1.46
C THR A 423 -5.02 20.38 -2.58
N LEU A 424 -5.22 19.46 -3.52
CA LEU A 424 -6.25 19.51 -4.56
C LEU A 424 -7.40 18.58 -4.15
N SER A 425 -8.63 19.09 -4.12
CA SER A 425 -9.83 18.26 -4.08
C SER A 425 -10.38 18.14 -5.49
N VAL A 426 -10.32 16.93 -6.04
CA VAL A 426 -10.72 16.60 -7.42
C VAL A 426 -12.03 15.81 -7.38
N PRO A 427 -13.16 16.38 -7.86
CA PRO A 427 -14.44 15.68 -7.82
C PRO A 427 -14.50 14.54 -8.83
N SER A 428 -15.10 13.42 -8.45
CA SER A 428 -15.36 12.31 -9.36
C SER A 428 -16.47 12.62 -10.37
N GLU A 429 -16.53 11.87 -11.48
CA GLU A 429 -17.59 12.02 -12.47
C GLU A 429 -18.98 11.84 -11.80
N GLY A 430 -19.83 12.87 -11.90
CA GLY A 430 -21.15 12.87 -11.27
C GLY A 430 -21.19 13.34 -9.80
N GLY A 431 -20.04 13.62 -9.18
CA GLY A 431 -19.92 14.26 -7.87
C GLY A 431 -20.29 13.36 -6.68
N GLY A 432 -20.00 12.06 -6.79
CA GLY A 432 -20.27 11.07 -5.72
C GLY A 432 -19.29 11.16 -4.56
N PHE A 433 -18.05 11.55 -4.84
CA PHE A 433 -16.96 11.72 -3.88
C PHE A 433 -15.89 12.67 -4.46
N GLU A 434 -14.85 12.98 -3.68
CA GLU A 434 -13.74 13.85 -4.06
C GLU A 434 -12.42 13.14 -3.73
N GLN A 435 -11.49 13.06 -4.70
CA GLN A 435 -10.11 12.62 -4.47
C GLN A 435 -9.31 13.75 -3.84
N SER A 436 -8.53 13.46 -2.81
CA SER A 436 -7.59 14.40 -2.21
C SER A 436 -6.18 14.12 -2.72
N ILE A 437 -5.53 15.11 -3.33
CA ILE A 437 -4.12 15.02 -3.78
C ILE A 437 -3.31 16.05 -3.01
N VAL A 438 -2.44 15.58 -2.11
CA VAL A 438 -1.57 16.40 -1.27
C VAL A 438 -0.18 16.46 -1.88
N ILE A 439 0.25 17.65 -2.31
CA ILE A 439 1.59 17.86 -2.85
C ILE A 439 2.45 18.51 -1.76
N GLU A 440 3.41 17.75 -1.26
CA GLU A 440 4.23 18.19 -0.12
C GLU A 440 5.30 19.22 -0.52
N ASN A 441 5.62 20.12 0.40
CA ASN A 441 6.77 21.05 0.36
C ASN A 441 6.81 22.04 -0.82
N ILE A 442 5.68 22.29 -1.49
CA ILE A 442 5.61 23.25 -2.62
C ILE A 442 5.01 24.62 -2.25
N THR A 443 4.52 24.79 -1.02
CA THR A 443 3.78 26.01 -0.62
C THR A 443 4.60 27.28 -0.86
N THR A 444 5.91 27.28 -0.59
CA THR A 444 6.74 28.48 -0.75
C THR A 444 6.79 29.01 -2.17
N ASP A 445 6.64 28.15 -3.17
CA ASP A 445 6.68 28.52 -4.59
C ASP A 445 5.32 29.05 -5.08
N LEU A 446 4.25 28.70 -4.37
CA LEU A 446 2.87 28.91 -4.83
C LEU A 446 2.04 29.85 -3.95
N ALA A 447 2.43 30.12 -2.70
CA ALA A 447 1.61 30.80 -1.69
C ALA A 447 1.11 32.22 -2.05
N SER A 448 1.64 32.84 -3.10
CA SER A 448 1.22 34.17 -3.58
C SER A 448 0.26 34.13 -4.76
N LEU A 449 -0.05 32.95 -5.28
CA LEU A 449 -0.89 32.72 -6.44
C LEU A 449 -2.33 32.40 -6.00
N GLU A 450 -3.29 32.74 -6.86
CA GLU A 450 -4.69 32.30 -6.69
C GLU A 450 -4.84 30.87 -7.22
N SER A 451 -5.90 30.15 -6.83
CA SER A 451 -6.10 28.73 -7.14
C SER A 451 -5.91 28.40 -8.63
N LEU A 452 -6.50 29.16 -9.54
CA LEU A 452 -6.37 28.90 -10.98
C LEU A 452 -4.95 29.15 -11.51
N ASP A 453 -4.22 30.10 -10.92
CA ASP A 453 -2.82 30.34 -11.26
C ASP A 453 -1.95 29.19 -10.75
N ILE A 454 -2.24 28.65 -9.56
CA ILE A 454 -1.58 27.44 -9.03
C ILE A 454 -1.80 26.26 -9.99
N LEU A 455 -3.05 25.94 -10.31
CA LEU A 455 -3.39 24.84 -11.20
C LEU A 455 -2.69 25.00 -12.57
N SER A 456 -2.57 26.22 -13.09
CA SER A 456 -1.85 26.46 -14.35
C SER A 456 -0.34 26.20 -14.30
N GLN A 457 0.26 26.16 -13.11
CA GLN A 457 1.69 25.84 -12.94
C GLN A 457 1.95 24.34 -12.78
N ILE A 458 0.96 23.58 -12.29
CA ILE A 458 1.17 22.19 -11.86
C ILE A 458 0.36 21.17 -12.66
N ILE A 459 -0.77 21.54 -13.26
CA ILE A 459 -1.57 20.61 -14.08
C ILE A 459 -1.07 20.59 -15.52
N LYS A 460 -0.89 19.39 -16.06
CA LYS A 460 -0.61 19.15 -17.48
C LYS A 460 -1.80 19.62 -18.33
N ASN A 461 -1.52 20.44 -19.34
CA ASN A 461 -2.54 20.96 -20.25
C ASN A 461 -2.14 20.72 -21.72
N ASP A 462 -2.77 19.72 -22.33
CA ASP A 462 -2.49 19.32 -23.72
C ASP A 462 -3.22 20.20 -24.75
N ALA A 463 -4.16 21.05 -24.32
CA ALA A 463 -4.90 21.98 -25.18
C ALA A 463 -4.14 23.29 -25.47
N ALA A 464 -2.92 23.47 -24.92
CA ALA A 464 -2.13 24.71 -24.94
C ALA A 464 -1.21 24.91 -26.16
#